data_AF-A0A850R3L9-F1
#
_entry.id   AF-A0A850R3L9-F1
#
_cell.length_a   1.000
_cell.length_b   1.000
_cell.length_c   1.000
_cell.angle_alpha   90.00
_cell.angle_beta   90.00
_cell.angle_gamma   90.00
#
_symmetry.space_group_name_H-M   'P 1'
#
loop_
_entity.id
_entity.type
_entity.pdbx_description
1 polymer ?
#
loop_
_entity_poly.entity_id
_entity_poly.type
_entity_poly.pdbx_seq_one_letter_code
_entity_poly.pdbx_strand_id
1 'polypeptide(L)'
;MKVVAFLPAKGSSSRIESKNMRLLDGKPLFLHTLEKLVNSDLFDDVYLDTESDDVIEAASEVKCKILKREKNLASNKTDGNKLFMNEVNNVDADIYVQVLCTSPFIDIETIKKGVDELKNSSFYDSAVLIRKERQYTWNSHGPIYDINNIPNSVDLGDTIIETMGLYIVKKSTAIETERRIGNRPFLLDASPLETIDVNWPEDFDLAELIAAGKREKDRKLLGNIKNHLTSCMLSDLLDDLGYPNQIIKGLSPNINGVKLLGRAKTLKLRKLKDGECFKGIYDALKSYDTIVPNDIILVENETPDYAYFGELNANLAIRSGASGVIVNGMTRDNLEVMSIGLPVFAKGYTCQDVRKRATTESFNKKINLNGVDVEPECLVFADSEGVIIIPKLIEKEVINEVYKRSVNEKKILSDIAYGVDVDTLTSNYGFF
;
A
#
# COMPACT_ATOMS: atom_id res chain seq x y z
N MET A 1 10.59 -25.16 -9.18
CA MET A 1 9.31 -25.49 -8.53
C MET A 1 8.41 -24.29 -8.70
N LYS A 2 7.24 -24.48 -9.32
CA LYS A 2 6.22 -23.44 -9.49
C LYS A 2 5.50 -23.19 -8.16
N VAL A 3 5.49 -21.96 -7.70
CA VAL A 3 4.81 -21.51 -6.48
C VAL A 3 3.68 -20.56 -6.86
N VAL A 4 2.46 -20.87 -6.41
CA VAL A 4 1.28 -20.06 -6.71
C VAL A 4 0.65 -19.57 -5.41
N ALA A 5 0.31 -18.29 -5.36
CA ALA A 5 -0.47 -17.71 -4.28
C ALA A 5 -1.95 -17.57 -4.65
N PHE A 6 -2.82 -17.82 -3.67
CA PHE A 6 -4.24 -17.53 -3.72
C PHE A 6 -4.61 -16.56 -2.61
N LEU A 7 -5.41 -15.55 -2.96
CA LEU A 7 -6.07 -14.64 -2.04
C LEU A 7 -7.59 -14.80 -2.20
N PRO A 8 -8.24 -15.65 -1.39
CA PRO A 8 -9.69 -15.74 -1.37
C PRO A 8 -10.32 -14.47 -0.79
N ALA A 9 -11.08 -13.73 -1.60
CA ALA A 9 -11.74 -12.49 -1.23
C ALA A 9 -13.24 -12.56 -1.57
N LYS A 10 -14.05 -12.90 -0.56
CA LYS A 10 -15.51 -12.90 -0.68
C LYS A 10 -16.06 -11.47 -0.81
N GLY A 11 -17.01 -11.23 -1.72
CA GLY A 11 -17.61 -9.91 -1.91
C GLY A 11 -18.66 -9.56 -0.87
N SER A 12 -19.32 -10.56 -0.28
CA SER A 12 -20.35 -10.37 0.76
C SER A 12 -19.89 -10.88 2.13
N SER A 13 -20.28 -10.20 3.19
CA SER A 13 -20.08 -10.67 4.56
C SER A 13 -21.13 -10.06 5.50
N SER A 14 -21.53 -10.81 6.52
CA SER A 14 -22.66 -10.43 7.39
C SER A 14 -22.27 -9.76 8.71
N ARG A 15 -21.08 -10.05 9.25
CA ARG A 15 -20.60 -9.46 10.53
C ARG A 15 -20.04 -8.04 10.35
N ILE A 16 -19.33 -7.84 9.24
CA ILE A 16 -18.95 -6.54 8.69
C ILE A 16 -19.49 -6.57 7.26
N GLU A 17 -20.32 -5.61 6.87
CA GLU A 17 -20.86 -5.57 5.51
C GLU A 17 -19.72 -5.39 4.50
N SER A 18 -19.68 -6.25 3.47
CA SER A 18 -18.67 -6.23 2.40
C SER A 18 -17.24 -5.99 2.92
N LYS A 19 -16.83 -6.75 3.95
CA LYS A 19 -15.62 -6.57 4.75
C LYS A 19 -14.36 -6.32 3.93
N ASN A 20 -14.21 -7.07 2.85
CA ASN A 20 -13.05 -6.96 1.96
C ASN A 20 -13.00 -5.62 1.22
N MET A 21 -14.17 -5.03 0.93
CA MET A 21 -14.30 -3.72 0.29
C MET A 21 -14.24 -2.55 1.28
N ARG A 22 -14.34 -2.81 2.58
CA ARG A 22 -14.20 -1.76 3.60
C ARG A 22 -12.78 -1.22 3.58
N LEU A 23 -12.66 0.11 3.65
CA LEU A 23 -11.37 0.80 3.60
C LEU A 23 -10.64 0.62 4.93
N LEU A 24 -9.51 -0.08 4.89
CA LEU A 24 -8.48 -0.07 5.91
C LEU A 24 -7.40 0.91 5.43
N ASP A 25 -7.07 1.95 6.20
CA ASP A 25 -6.03 2.93 5.82
C ASP A 25 -6.22 3.50 4.40
N GLY A 26 -7.45 3.88 4.08
CA GLY A 26 -7.81 4.49 2.79
C GLY A 26 -7.81 3.53 1.59
N LYS A 27 -7.72 2.21 1.82
CA LYS A 27 -7.71 1.18 0.76
C LYS A 27 -8.56 -0.04 1.15
N PRO A 28 -9.30 -0.68 0.23
CA PRO A 28 -9.99 -1.93 0.49
C PRO A 28 -9.12 -2.98 1.20
N LEU A 29 -9.63 -3.59 2.27
CA LEU A 29 -8.91 -4.54 3.12
C LEU A 29 -8.15 -5.61 2.32
N PHE A 30 -8.75 -6.21 1.29
CA PHE A 30 -8.10 -7.29 0.54
C PHE A 30 -6.92 -6.82 -0.31
N LEU A 31 -6.92 -5.56 -0.79
CA LEU A 31 -5.86 -5.04 -1.65
C LEU A 31 -4.53 -4.91 -0.91
N HIS A 32 -4.54 -4.67 0.41
CA HIS A 32 -3.33 -4.67 1.24
C HIS A 32 -2.54 -5.97 1.10
N THR A 33 -3.23 -7.10 1.06
CA THR A 33 -2.60 -8.42 0.90
C THR A 33 -2.33 -8.71 -0.58
N LEU A 34 -3.26 -8.39 -1.48
CA LEU A 34 -3.08 -8.70 -2.91
C LEU A 34 -1.85 -8.00 -3.50
N GLU A 35 -1.71 -6.70 -3.27
CA GLU A 35 -0.56 -5.94 -3.77
C GLU A 35 0.75 -6.43 -3.17
N LYS A 36 0.76 -6.79 -1.87
CA LYS A 36 1.93 -7.36 -1.20
C LYS A 36 2.37 -8.67 -1.84
N LEU A 37 1.43 -9.55 -2.19
CA LEU A 37 1.74 -10.81 -2.86
C LEU A 37 2.29 -10.56 -4.26
N VAL A 38 1.65 -9.68 -5.05
CA VAL A 38 2.07 -9.38 -6.43
C VAL A 38 3.44 -8.70 -6.48
N ASN A 39 3.75 -7.79 -5.56
CA ASN A 39 4.99 -7.02 -5.55
C ASN A 39 6.17 -7.73 -4.86
N SER A 40 6.01 -9.01 -4.49
CA SER A 40 7.01 -9.73 -3.68
C SER A 40 8.08 -10.45 -4.48
N ASP A 41 7.87 -10.66 -5.78
CA ASP A 41 8.66 -11.55 -6.64
C ASP A 41 8.78 -13.00 -6.12
N LEU A 42 7.95 -13.40 -5.15
CA LEU A 42 7.99 -14.72 -4.51
C LEU A 42 7.23 -15.80 -5.30
N PHE A 43 6.27 -15.39 -6.12
CA PHE A 43 5.30 -16.29 -6.76
C PHE A 43 5.42 -16.22 -8.28
N ASP A 44 5.28 -17.38 -8.94
CA ASP A 44 5.14 -17.44 -10.39
C ASP A 44 3.80 -16.85 -10.84
N ASP A 45 2.75 -17.10 -10.05
CA ASP A 45 1.41 -16.54 -10.28
C ASP A 45 0.73 -16.19 -8.94
N VAL A 46 -0.02 -15.09 -8.94
CA VAL A 46 -0.91 -14.69 -7.84
C VAL A 46 -2.34 -14.65 -8.35
N TYR A 47 -3.24 -15.38 -7.70
CA TYR A 47 -4.65 -15.46 -8.04
C TYR A 47 -5.53 -14.78 -6.98
N LEU A 48 -6.40 -13.89 -7.43
CA LEU A 48 -7.53 -13.39 -6.65
C LEU A 48 -8.71 -14.35 -6.84
N ASP A 49 -9.05 -15.10 -5.78
CA ASP A 49 -10.20 -16.01 -5.77
C ASP A 49 -11.45 -15.31 -5.24
N THR A 50 -12.40 -15.03 -6.14
CA THR A 50 -13.61 -14.28 -5.80
C THR A 50 -14.79 -14.60 -6.70
N GLU A 51 -15.99 -14.46 -6.16
CA GLU A 51 -17.25 -14.52 -6.91
C GLU A 51 -17.76 -13.14 -7.35
N SER A 52 -17.12 -12.05 -6.89
CA SER A 52 -17.64 -10.68 -6.95
C SER A 52 -16.99 -9.84 -8.03
N ASP A 53 -17.80 -9.26 -8.91
CA ASP A 53 -17.33 -8.33 -9.94
C ASP A 53 -16.82 -7.01 -9.35
N ASP A 54 -17.36 -6.56 -8.21
CA ASP A 54 -16.90 -5.35 -7.52
C ASP A 54 -15.48 -5.54 -6.95
N VAL A 55 -15.18 -6.74 -6.42
CA VAL A 55 -13.83 -7.09 -5.95
C VAL A 55 -12.85 -7.17 -7.12
N ILE A 56 -13.28 -7.71 -8.27
CA ILE A 56 -12.47 -7.76 -9.50
C ILE A 56 -12.17 -6.34 -10.00
N GLU A 57 -13.18 -5.47 -10.07
CA GLU A 57 -12.99 -4.08 -10.52
C GLU A 57 -12.05 -3.29 -9.60
N ALA A 58 -12.19 -3.47 -8.27
CA ALA A 58 -11.28 -2.83 -7.31
C ALA A 58 -9.83 -3.31 -7.43
N ALA A 59 -9.60 -4.52 -7.95
CA ALA A 59 -8.27 -5.09 -8.22
C ALA A 59 -7.76 -4.82 -9.64
N SER A 60 -8.48 -4.06 -10.47
CA SER A 60 -8.17 -3.91 -11.91
C SER A 60 -6.76 -3.39 -12.22
N GLU A 61 -6.15 -2.64 -11.31
CA GLU A 61 -4.79 -2.10 -11.47
C GLU A 61 -3.70 -3.04 -10.92
N VAL A 62 -4.09 -4.10 -10.20
CA VAL A 62 -3.16 -5.06 -9.60
C VAL A 62 -2.93 -6.22 -10.58
N LYS A 63 -1.67 -6.48 -10.91
CA LYS A 63 -1.24 -7.52 -11.87
C LYS A 63 -1.40 -8.95 -11.32
N CYS A 64 -2.63 -9.33 -10.98
CA CYS A 64 -3.00 -10.67 -10.53
C CYS A 64 -3.85 -11.38 -11.59
N LYS A 65 -3.98 -12.70 -11.44
CA LYS A 65 -4.92 -13.52 -12.21
C LYS A 65 -6.25 -13.63 -11.46
N ILE A 66 -7.36 -13.69 -12.18
CA ILE A 66 -8.68 -13.85 -11.55
C ILE A 66 -9.08 -15.33 -11.58
N LEU A 67 -9.37 -15.90 -10.41
CA LEU A 67 -10.06 -17.17 -10.27
C LEU A 67 -11.52 -16.88 -9.89
N LYS A 68 -12.42 -16.88 -10.88
CA LYS A 68 -13.84 -16.59 -10.64
C LYS A 68 -14.58 -17.83 -10.14
N ARG A 69 -14.68 -18.00 -8.81
CA ARG A 69 -15.34 -19.16 -8.20
C ARG A 69 -16.86 -19.12 -8.27
N GLU A 70 -17.47 -20.28 -8.14
CA GLU A 70 -18.92 -20.42 -8.03
C GLU A 70 -19.46 -19.77 -6.74
N LYS A 71 -20.65 -19.15 -6.83
CA LYS A 71 -21.28 -18.45 -5.70
C LYS A 71 -21.61 -19.34 -4.50
N ASN A 72 -21.82 -20.64 -4.71
CA ASN A 72 -22.06 -21.62 -3.64
C ASN A 72 -20.85 -21.79 -2.71
N LEU A 73 -19.62 -21.61 -3.23
CA LEU A 73 -18.38 -21.67 -2.45
C LEU A 73 -18.17 -20.39 -1.64
N ALA A 74 -18.76 -19.27 -2.04
CA ALA A 74 -18.80 -18.01 -1.30
C ALA A 74 -19.85 -18.03 -0.15
N SER A 75 -19.85 -19.08 0.67
CA SER A 75 -20.81 -19.27 1.78
C SER A 75 -20.08 -19.50 3.09
N ASN A 76 -20.66 -19.06 4.21
CA ASN A 76 -20.12 -19.34 5.55
C ASN A 76 -20.20 -20.84 5.91
N LYS A 77 -20.89 -21.65 5.09
CA LYS A 77 -20.95 -23.10 5.22
C LYS A 77 -19.82 -23.83 4.49
N THR A 78 -19.08 -23.13 3.62
CA THR A 78 -17.95 -23.71 2.90
C THR A 78 -16.76 -23.80 3.86
N ASP A 79 -16.28 -25.02 4.09
CA ASP A 79 -15.06 -25.26 4.85
C ASP A 79 -13.81 -24.76 4.10
N GLY A 80 -12.77 -24.39 4.85
CA GLY A 80 -11.51 -23.90 4.31
C GLY A 80 -10.80 -24.89 3.39
N ASN A 81 -10.90 -26.20 3.64
CA ASN A 81 -10.31 -27.20 2.74
C ASN A 81 -11.07 -27.27 1.41
N LYS A 82 -12.41 -27.18 1.44
CA LYS A 82 -13.22 -27.18 0.21
C LYS A 82 -12.91 -25.98 -0.67
N LEU A 83 -12.72 -24.81 -0.06
CA LEU A 83 -12.30 -23.61 -0.80
C LEU A 83 -10.90 -23.78 -1.39
N PHE A 84 -9.94 -24.23 -0.58
CA PHE A 84 -8.58 -24.50 -1.02
C PHE A 84 -8.52 -25.53 -2.16
N MET A 85 -9.31 -26.61 -2.10
CA MET A 85 -9.34 -27.61 -3.15
C MET A 85 -9.96 -27.09 -4.45
N ASN A 86 -10.87 -26.11 -4.39
CA ASN A 86 -11.31 -25.41 -5.61
C ASN A 86 -10.13 -24.68 -6.28
N GLU A 87 -9.27 -24.03 -5.52
CA GLU A 87 -8.07 -23.36 -6.03
C GLU A 87 -7.09 -24.37 -6.65
N VAL A 88 -6.76 -25.44 -5.93
CA VAL A 88 -5.86 -26.52 -6.36
C VAL A 88 -6.35 -27.24 -7.62
N ASN A 89 -7.65 -27.50 -7.72
CA ASN A 89 -8.23 -28.21 -8.88
C ASN A 89 -8.24 -27.37 -10.16
N ASN A 90 -8.21 -26.04 -10.05
CA ASN A 90 -8.24 -25.14 -11.20
C ASN A 90 -6.86 -24.63 -11.62
N VAL A 91 -5.84 -24.75 -10.77
CA VAL A 91 -4.51 -24.20 -11.02
C VAL A 91 -3.42 -25.19 -10.66
N ASP A 92 -2.56 -25.48 -11.62
CA ASP A 92 -1.41 -26.36 -11.44
C ASP A 92 -0.20 -25.62 -10.87
N ALA A 93 0.38 -26.15 -9.78
CA ALA A 93 1.61 -25.66 -9.14
C ALA A 93 2.29 -26.78 -8.33
N ASP A 94 3.56 -26.60 -7.95
CA ASP A 94 4.25 -27.53 -7.05
C ASP A 94 3.97 -27.21 -5.57
N ILE A 95 3.84 -25.92 -5.25
CA ILE A 95 3.52 -25.39 -3.92
C ILE A 95 2.38 -24.38 -4.06
N TYR A 96 1.35 -24.55 -3.23
CA TYR A 96 0.21 -23.67 -3.13
C TYR A 96 0.30 -22.85 -1.85
N VAL A 97 0.08 -21.53 -1.94
CA VAL A 97 0.10 -20.60 -0.81
C VAL A 97 -1.26 -19.92 -0.71
N GLN A 98 -2.04 -20.21 0.32
CA GLN A 98 -3.32 -19.53 0.58
C GLN A 98 -3.14 -18.51 1.70
N VAL A 99 -3.36 -17.23 1.40
CA VAL A 99 -3.29 -16.13 2.36
C VAL A 99 -4.67 -15.52 2.52
N LEU A 100 -5.13 -15.31 3.75
CA LEU A 100 -6.48 -14.83 4.01
C LEU A 100 -6.46 -13.30 4.10
N CYS A 101 -7.36 -12.64 3.37
CA CYS A 101 -7.52 -11.18 3.36
C CYS A 101 -7.84 -10.57 4.73
N THR A 102 -8.32 -11.38 5.68
CA THR A 102 -8.63 -10.96 7.04
C THR A 102 -7.40 -10.77 7.91
N SER A 103 -6.23 -11.24 7.47
CA SER A 103 -4.94 -11.07 8.16
C SER A 103 -4.02 -10.11 7.38
N PRO A 104 -4.35 -8.80 7.30
CA PRO A 104 -3.68 -7.86 6.40
C PRO A 104 -2.20 -7.60 6.75
N PHE A 105 -1.77 -7.96 7.96
CA PHE A 105 -0.44 -7.64 8.48
C PHE A 105 0.58 -8.78 8.39
N ILE A 106 0.24 -9.94 7.82
CA ILE A 106 1.19 -11.04 7.55
C ILE A 106 2.37 -10.50 6.71
N ASP A 107 3.60 -10.70 7.17
CA ASP A 107 4.78 -10.19 6.49
C ASP A 107 5.15 -11.10 5.30
N ILE A 108 5.67 -10.50 4.23
CA ILE A 108 6.11 -11.26 3.07
C ILE A 108 7.31 -12.15 3.39
N GLU A 109 8.18 -11.73 4.30
CA GLU A 109 9.33 -12.54 4.74
C GLU A 109 8.87 -13.79 5.52
N THR A 110 7.76 -13.71 6.26
CA THR A 110 7.16 -14.87 6.93
C THR A 110 6.63 -15.88 5.90
N ILE A 111 5.96 -15.39 4.84
CA ILE A 111 5.46 -16.26 3.76
C ILE A 111 6.64 -16.91 3.02
N LYS A 112 7.67 -16.12 2.69
CA LYS A 112 8.90 -16.59 2.05
C LYS A 112 9.58 -17.67 2.85
N LYS A 113 9.76 -17.49 4.16
CA LYS A 113 10.31 -18.50 5.07
C LYS A 113 9.57 -19.84 4.95
N GLY A 114 8.24 -19.81 4.92
CA GLY A 114 7.44 -21.00 4.77
C GLY A 114 7.58 -21.68 3.41
N VAL A 115 7.64 -20.90 2.33
CA VAL A 115 7.88 -21.41 0.97
C VAL A 115 9.26 -22.06 0.87
N ASP A 116 10.29 -21.39 1.38
CA ASP A 116 11.68 -21.88 1.34
C ASP A 116 11.85 -23.17 2.15
N GLU A 117 11.20 -23.25 3.32
CA GLU A 117 11.20 -24.47 4.13
C GLU A 117 10.58 -25.65 3.36
N LEU A 118 9.47 -25.43 2.65
CA LEU A 118 8.82 -26.49 1.87
C LEU A 118 9.62 -26.90 0.63
N LYS A 119 10.32 -25.96 -0.01
CA LYS A 119 11.22 -26.26 -1.14
C LYS A 119 12.40 -27.12 -0.72
N ASN A 120 12.95 -26.88 0.47
CA ASN A 120 14.19 -27.50 0.93
C ASN A 120 13.98 -28.75 1.78
N SER A 121 12.81 -28.89 2.44
CA SER A 121 12.54 -30.00 3.34
C SER A 121 11.96 -31.22 2.63
N SER A 122 12.52 -32.40 2.89
CA SER A 122 11.90 -33.69 2.55
C SER A 122 10.94 -34.19 3.65
N PHE A 123 10.94 -33.55 4.83
CA PHE A 123 10.13 -33.97 5.98
C PHE A 123 8.80 -33.23 6.02
N TYR A 124 8.82 -31.90 5.91
CA TYR A 124 7.62 -31.06 5.98
C TYR A 124 6.81 -31.15 4.69
N ASP A 125 5.50 -31.27 4.84
CA ASP A 125 4.55 -31.46 3.74
C ASP A 125 3.59 -30.25 3.56
N SER A 126 3.47 -29.43 4.60
CA SER A 126 2.82 -28.12 4.58
C SER A 126 3.50 -27.16 5.57
N ALA A 127 3.13 -25.89 5.56
CA ALA A 127 3.40 -24.94 6.63
C ALA A 127 2.12 -24.17 7.00
N VAL A 128 2.02 -23.80 8.26
CA VAL A 128 0.87 -23.04 8.80
C VAL A 128 1.36 -21.97 9.76
N LEU A 129 0.72 -20.80 9.71
CA LEU A 129 1.02 -19.69 10.60
C LEU A 129 0.34 -19.89 11.96
N ILE A 130 1.13 -19.84 13.01
CA ILE A 130 0.70 -20.04 14.40
C ILE A 130 1.17 -18.90 15.29
N ARG A 131 0.39 -18.62 16.32
CA ARG A 131 0.80 -17.83 17.47
C ARG A 131 1.25 -18.78 18.57
N LYS A 132 2.43 -18.52 19.11
CA LYS A 132 3.04 -19.30 20.18
C LYS A 132 3.16 -18.46 21.43
N GLU A 133 2.41 -18.81 22.47
CA GLU A 133 2.36 -18.02 23.71
C GLU A 133 2.38 -18.91 24.95
N ARG A 134 2.91 -18.40 26.04
CA ARG A 134 2.89 -19.06 27.35
C ARG A 134 1.71 -18.52 28.15
N GLN A 135 0.59 -19.24 28.12
CA GLN A 135 -0.69 -18.76 28.66
C GLN A 135 -1.18 -19.57 29.87
N TYR A 136 -1.83 -18.88 30.80
CA TYR A 136 -2.61 -19.47 31.89
C TYR A 136 -3.99 -19.89 31.35
N THR A 137 -4.07 -21.07 30.75
CA THR A 137 -5.28 -21.54 30.07
C THR A 137 -6.30 -22.17 31.03
N TRP A 138 -7.58 -22.04 30.71
CA TRP A 138 -8.70 -22.65 31.43
C TRP A 138 -9.48 -23.57 30.48
N ASN A 139 -10.04 -24.66 31.02
CA ASN A 139 -11.04 -25.48 30.33
C ASN A 139 -12.35 -25.52 31.14
N SER A 140 -13.33 -26.30 30.68
CA SER A 140 -14.63 -26.45 31.35
C SER A 140 -14.55 -26.98 32.79
N HIS A 141 -13.42 -27.56 33.19
CA HIS A 141 -13.19 -28.13 34.53
C HIS A 141 -12.29 -27.24 35.41
N GLY A 142 -11.80 -26.11 34.90
CA GLY A 142 -10.97 -25.16 35.64
C GLY A 142 -9.62 -24.86 34.97
N PRO A 143 -8.69 -24.23 35.73
CA PRO A 143 -7.38 -23.85 35.22
C PRO A 143 -6.49 -25.07 34.93
N ILE A 144 -5.70 -24.98 33.86
CA ILE A 144 -4.74 -26.01 33.43
C ILE A 144 -3.34 -25.70 34.02
N TYR A 145 -3.30 -25.11 35.22
CA TYR A 145 -2.10 -24.79 35.97
C TYR A 145 -2.37 -24.96 37.47
N ASP A 146 -1.33 -25.13 38.27
CA ASP A 146 -1.47 -25.27 39.72
C ASP A 146 -1.93 -23.94 40.33
N ILE A 147 -3.16 -23.89 40.84
CA ILE A 147 -3.72 -22.72 41.51
C ILE A 147 -3.17 -22.50 42.92
N ASN A 148 -2.66 -23.55 43.56
CA ASN A 148 -2.04 -23.44 44.88
C ASN A 148 -0.61 -22.92 44.76
N ASN A 149 0.05 -23.18 43.63
CA ASN A 149 1.39 -22.71 43.30
C ASN A 149 1.42 -22.16 41.87
N ILE A 150 0.92 -20.93 41.67
CA ILE A 150 0.84 -20.32 40.34
C ILE A 150 2.25 -20.24 39.72
N PRO A 151 2.52 -20.94 38.60
CA PRO A 151 3.83 -20.93 37.97
C PRO A 151 4.14 -19.56 37.37
N ASN A 152 5.42 -19.20 37.24
CA ASN A 152 5.77 -17.99 36.47
C ASN A 152 5.49 -18.21 34.99
N SER A 153 5.21 -17.14 34.26
CA SER A 153 4.92 -17.19 32.81
C SER A 153 6.05 -17.80 31.98
N VAL A 154 7.30 -17.70 32.46
CA VAL A 154 8.48 -18.31 31.81
C VAL A 154 8.57 -19.82 31.99
N ASP A 155 7.84 -20.39 32.96
CA ASP A 155 7.86 -21.83 33.28
C ASP A 155 6.70 -22.58 32.61
N LEU A 156 5.73 -21.85 32.05
CA LEU A 156 4.62 -22.42 31.30
C LEU A 156 5.09 -23.04 29.98
N GLY A 157 4.45 -24.15 29.62
CA GLY A 157 4.57 -24.73 28.29
C GLY A 157 4.00 -23.82 27.21
N ASP A 158 4.35 -24.11 25.96
CA ASP A 158 3.89 -23.33 24.83
C ASP A 158 2.44 -23.70 24.46
N THR A 159 1.55 -22.71 24.46
CA THR A 159 0.22 -22.78 23.87
C THR A 159 0.33 -22.37 22.40
N ILE A 160 0.02 -23.31 21.51
CA ILE A 160 0.06 -23.12 20.06
C ILE A 160 -1.37 -22.85 19.57
N ILE A 161 -1.57 -21.71 18.92
CA ILE A 161 -2.86 -21.28 18.39
C ILE A 161 -2.68 -21.00 16.90
N GLU A 162 -3.47 -21.65 16.05
CA GLU A 162 -3.46 -21.38 14.61
C GLU A 162 -4.09 -20.01 14.33
N THR A 163 -3.41 -19.17 13.53
CA THR A 163 -3.90 -17.81 13.23
C THR A 163 -5.00 -17.78 12.17
N MET A 164 -5.19 -18.89 11.46
CA MET A 164 -6.05 -19.05 10.29
C MET A 164 -5.64 -18.19 9.07
N GLY A 165 -4.53 -17.46 9.13
CA GLY A 165 -4.17 -16.44 8.14
C GLY A 165 -3.34 -16.90 6.94
N LEU A 166 -2.54 -17.97 7.09
CA LEU A 166 -1.59 -18.44 6.06
C LEU A 166 -1.43 -19.96 6.08
N TYR A 167 -1.52 -20.55 4.89
CA TYR A 167 -1.30 -21.96 4.61
C TYR A 167 -0.41 -22.13 3.39
N ILE A 168 0.55 -23.05 3.46
CA ILE A 168 1.47 -23.37 2.37
C ILE A 168 1.49 -24.89 2.25
N VAL A 169 1.18 -25.45 1.08
CA VAL A 169 0.99 -26.90 0.93
C VAL A 169 1.64 -27.40 -0.36
N LYS A 170 2.36 -28.52 -0.29
CA LYS A 170 2.87 -29.20 -1.48
C LYS A 170 1.72 -29.82 -2.27
N LYS A 171 1.82 -29.82 -3.60
CA LYS A 171 0.81 -30.42 -4.48
C LYS A 171 0.44 -31.85 -4.11
N SER A 172 1.43 -32.72 -3.92
CA SER A 172 1.21 -34.12 -3.56
C SER A 172 0.35 -34.25 -2.30
N THR A 173 0.62 -33.41 -1.30
CA THR A 173 -0.07 -33.39 -0.01
C THR A 173 -1.48 -32.84 -0.15
N ALA A 174 -1.67 -31.76 -0.91
CA ALA A 174 -2.99 -31.21 -1.19
C ALA A 174 -3.90 -32.25 -1.88
N ILE A 175 -3.38 -32.97 -2.88
CA ILE A 175 -4.13 -34.00 -3.60
C ILE A 175 -4.41 -35.23 -2.72
N GLU A 176 -3.41 -35.73 -1.98
CA GLU A 176 -3.55 -36.92 -1.15
C GLU A 176 -4.53 -36.70 0.00
N THR A 177 -4.47 -35.52 0.62
CA THR A 177 -5.19 -35.26 1.86
C THR A 177 -6.49 -34.47 1.66
N GLU A 178 -6.65 -33.82 0.50
CA GLU A 178 -7.71 -32.86 0.21
C GLU A 178 -7.83 -31.74 1.28
N ARG A 179 -6.71 -31.35 1.88
CA ARG A 179 -6.64 -30.37 2.98
C ARG A 179 -5.63 -29.26 2.70
N ARG A 180 -5.85 -28.11 3.34
CA ARG A 180 -4.91 -26.98 3.38
C ARG A 180 -3.83 -27.12 4.46
N ILE A 181 -3.80 -28.24 5.18
CA ILE A 181 -2.77 -28.62 6.15
C ILE A 181 -2.43 -30.10 5.93
N GLY A 182 -1.14 -30.40 5.84
CA GLY A 182 -0.58 -31.74 5.71
C GLY A 182 -0.48 -32.49 7.04
N ASN A 183 0.21 -33.63 7.01
CA ASN A 183 0.39 -34.50 8.19
C ASN A 183 1.62 -34.10 9.02
N ARG A 184 2.57 -33.35 8.43
CA ARG A 184 3.79 -32.86 9.07
C ARG A 184 3.97 -31.38 8.74
N PRO A 185 3.13 -30.50 9.30
CA PRO A 185 3.24 -29.08 9.06
C PRO A 185 4.49 -28.50 9.72
N PHE A 186 5.20 -27.63 9.00
CA PHE A 186 6.11 -26.67 9.59
C PHE A 186 5.31 -25.55 10.27
N LEU A 187 5.65 -25.24 11.51
CA LEU A 187 4.97 -24.22 12.30
C LEU A 187 5.70 -22.88 12.14
N LEU A 188 5.06 -21.94 11.46
CA LEU A 188 5.58 -20.58 11.29
C LEU A 188 5.13 -19.72 12.48
N ASP A 189 6.07 -19.23 13.28
CA ASP A 189 5.77 -18.31 14.37
C ASP A 189 5.38 -16.93 13.84
N ALA A 190 4.15 -16.51 14.13
CA ALA A 190 3.63 -15.17 13.84
C ALA A 190 4.17 -14.14 14.85
N SER A 191 4.59 -12.98 14.36
CA SER A 191 4.74 -11.80 15.22
C SER A 191 3.36 -11.31 15.70
N PRO A 192 3.27 -10.51 16.78
CA PRO A 192 1.99 -10.03 17.29
C PRO A 192 1.12 -9.33 16.23
N LEU A 193 1.72 -8.59 15.29
CA LEU A 193 0.99 -7.95 14.20
C LEU A 193 0.36 -8.94 13.23
N GLU A 194 1.07 -10.04 12.93
CA GLU A 194 0.60 -11.05 11.99
C GLU A 194 -0.51 -11.94 12.57
N THR A 195 -0.76 -11.85 13.88
CA THR A 195 -1.85 -12.55 14.57
C THR A 195 -3.21 -11.84 14.46
N ILE A 196 -3.22 -10.61 13.94
CA ILE A 196 -4.46 -9.84 13.78
C ILE A 196 -5.30 -10.47 12.66
N ASP A 197 -6.51 -10.90 13.02
CA ASP A 197 -7.49 -11.51 12.11
C ASP A 197 -8.83 -10.76 12.21
N VAL A 198 -9.17 -10.02 11.16
CA VAL A 198 -10.30 -9.11 11.11
C VAL A 198 -11.58 -9.88 10.82
N ASN A 199 -12.35 -10.20 11.86
CA ASN A 199 -13.62 -10.93 11.74
C ASN A 199 -14.84 -10.18 12.30
N TRP A 200 -14.60 -9.30 13.25
CA TRP A 200 -15.59 -8.50 13.95
C TRP A 200 -15.29 -7.00 13.82
N PRO A 201 -16.29 -6.12 14.00
CA PRO A 201 -16.08 -4.67 13.95
C PRO A 201 -14.93 -4.19 14.85
N GLU A 202 -14.79 -4.74 16.04
CA GLU A 202 -13.73 -4.40 17.00
C GLU A 202 -12.34 -4.81 16.49
N ASP A 203 -12.23 -5.93 15.76
CA ASP A 203 -10.98 -6.34 15.11
C ASP A 203 -10.61 -5.34 14.01
N PHE A 204 -11.61 -4.83 13.28
CA PHE A 204 -11.40 -3.82 12.25
C PHE A 204 -10.92 -2.50 12.85
N ASP A 205 -11.52 -2.08 13.97
CA ASP A 205 -11.10 -0.88 14.69
C ASP A 205 -9.66 -1.02 15.23
N LEU A 206 -9.30 -2.20 15.73
CA LEU A 206 -7.92 -2.50 16.11
C LEU A 206 -6.96 -2.43 14.92
N ALA A 207 -7.35 -3.01 13.78
CA ALA A 207 -6.54 -2.96 12.56
C ALA A 207 -6.34 -1.52 12.06
N GLU A 208 -7.37 -0.66 12.14
CA GLU A 208 -7.28 0.77 11.84
C GLU A 208 -6.28 1.49 12.74
N LEU A 209 -6.31 1.23 14.05
CA LEU A 209 -5.36 1.81 15.00
C LEU A 209 -3.91 1.38 14.69
N ILE A 210 -3.71 0.10 14.34
CA ILE A 210 -2.40 -0.42 13.95
C ILE A 210 -1.91 0.24 12.65
N ALA A 211 -2.79 0.35 11.63
CA ALA A 211 -2.45 0.97 10.36
C ALA A 211 -2.11 2.46 10.54
N ALA A 212 -2.91 3.19 11.33
CA ALA A 212 -2.63 4.57 11.70
C ALA A 212 -1.28 4.72 12.43
N GLY A 213 -0.95 3.80 13.34
CA GLY A 213 0.34 3.77 14.03
C GLY A 213 1.52 3.51 13.09
N LYS A 214 1.36 2.63 12.09
CA LYS A 214 2.36 2.41 11.03
C LYS A 214 2.55 3.65 10.17
N ARG A 215 1.45 4.25 9.70
CA ARG A 215 1.43 5.49 8.91
C ARG A 215 2.07 6.66 9.65
N GLU A 216 1.86 6.78 10.96
CA GLU A 216 2.49 7.84 11.76
C GLU A 216 4.02 7.71 11.83
N LYS A 217 4.56 6.48 11.84
CA LYS A 217 6.01 6.28 11.75
C LYS A 217 6.56 6.76 10.41
N ASP A 218 5.87 6.41 9.32
CA ASP A 218 6.20 6.86 7.96
C ASP A 218 6.14 8.38 7.84
N ARG A 219 5.05 9.01 8.32
CA ARG A 219 4.88 10.47 8.34
C ARG A 219 6.00 11.17 9.11
N LYS A 220 6.43 10.64 10.25
CA LYS A 220 7.56 11.19 11.02
C LYS A 220 8.88 11.09 10.25
N LEU A 221 9.15 9.95 9.62
CA LEU A 221 10.35 9.76 8.79
C LEU A 221 10.36 10.77 7.64
N LEU A 222 9.30 10.80 6.83
CA LEU A 222 9.17 11.69 5.69
C LEU A 222 9.22 13.16 6.11
N GLY A 223 8.51 13.54 7.17
CA GLY A 223 8.55 14.90 7.72
C GLY A 223 9.95 15.36 8.13
N ASN A 224 10.78 14.46 8.69
CA ASN A 224 12.15 14.78 9.08
C ASN A 224 13.09 14.94 7.88
N ILE A 225 12.98 14.06 6.87
CA ILE A 225 13.90 14.11 5.71
C ILE A 225 13.51 15.18 4.69
N LYS A 226 12.23 15.57 4.63
CA LYS A 226 11.71 16.54 3.64
C LYS A 226 12.54 17.82 3.51
N ASN A 227 13.03 18.34 4.64
CA ASN A 227 13.79 19.60 4.65
C ASN A 227 15.24 19.44 4.17
N HIS A 228 15.74 18.21 4.08
CA HIS A 228 17.05 17.87 3.55
C HIS A 228 17.02 17.53 2.06
N LEU A 229 15.83 17.50 1.44
CA LEU A 229 15.64 17.17 0.04
C LEU A 229 15.48 18.44 -0.82
N THR A 230 15.94 18.36 -2.05
CA THR A 230 15.60 19.29 -3.15
C THR A 230 15.18 18.47 -4.36
N SER A 231 14.36 19.06 -5.23
CA SER A 231 13.94 18.38 -6.46
C SER A 231 15.14 18.16 -7.39
N CYS A 232 16.11 19.08 -7.42
CA CYS A 232 17.38 18.91 -8.13
C CYS A 232 18.16 17.67 -7.65
N MET A 233 18.38 17.52 -6.33
CA MET A 233 19.10 16.35 -5.79
C MET A 233 18.42 15.03 -6.15
N LEU A 234 17.07 15.00 -6.06
CA LEU A 234 16.30 13.81 -6.39
C LEU A 234 16.28 13.54 -7.90
N SER A 235 16.28 14.58 -8.75
CA SER A 235 16.42 14.46 -10.19
C SER A 235 17.71 13.73 -10.55
N ASP A 236 18.85 14.23 -10.08
CA ASP A 236 20.16 13.64 -10.38
C ASP A 236 20.27 12.20 -9.86
N LEU A 237 19.73 11.94 -8.66
CA LEU A 237 19.70 10.59 -8.09
C LEU A 237 18.85 9.63 -8.92
N LEU A 238 17.69 10.06 -9.40
CA LEU A 238 16.84 9.22 -10.23
C LEU A 238 17.46 8.98 -11.61
N ASP A 239 18.16 9.96 -12.19
CA ASP A 239 18.97 9.76 -13.41
C ASP A 239 20.02 8.66 -13.20
N ASP A 240 20.78 8.71 -12.11
CA ASP A 240 21.80 7.70 -11.77
C ASP A 240 21.21 6.30 -11.56
N LEU A 241 19.99 6.21 -11.01
CA LEU A 241 19.26 4.96 -10.80
C LEU A 241 18.55 4.46 -12.06
N GLY A 242 18.61 5.19 -13.19
CA GLY A 242 17.99 4.79 -14.45
C GLY A 242 16.51 5.18 -14.61
N TYR A 243 16.04 6.19 -13.88
CA TYR A 243 14.67 6.71 -13.87
C TYR A 243 14.58 8.19 -14.31
N PRO A 244 14.99 8.56 -15.54
CA PRO A 244 15.15 9.96 -15.95
C PRO A 244 13.83 10.73 -16.21
N ASN A 245 12.71 10.01 -16.29
CA ASN A 245 11.40 10.57 -16.69
C ASN A 245 10.44 10.73 -15.50
N GLN A 246 10.95 11.13 -14.34
CA GLN A 246 10.19 11.19 -13.09
C GLN A 246 9.84 12.62 -12.62
N ILE A 247 10.00 13.62 -13.50
CA ILE A 247 9.92 15.03 -13.15
C ILE A 247 8.74 15.70 -13.86
N ILE A 248 7.76 16.15 -13.08
CA ILE A 248 6.65 16.95 -13.60
C ILE A 248 7.07 18.42 -13.55
N LYS A 249 7.15 19.03 -14.73
CA LYS A 249 7.59 20.42 -14.94
C LYS A 249 6.41 21.38 -15.07
N GLY A 250 6.66 22.67 -14.84
CA GLY A 250 5.73 23.75 -15.16
C GLY A 250 4.59 23.95 -14.16
N LEU A 251 4.77 23.51 -12.91
CA LEU A 251 3.84 23.75 -11.81
C LEU A 251 4.53 24.62 -10.76
N SER A 252 3.79 25.57 -10.20
CA SER A 252 4.28 26.47 -9.15
C SER A 252 3.44 26.31 -7.88
N PRO A 253 4.04 26.40 -6.69
CA PRO A 253 3.29 26.38 -5.45
C PRO A 253 2.51 27.69 -5.25
N ASN A 254 1.36 27.61 -4.61
CA ASN A 254 0.66 28.77 -4.08
C ASN A 254 1.38 29.41 -2.88
N ILE A 255 2.08 28.60 -2.07
CA ILE A 255 2.82 29.05 -0.88
C ILE A 255 4.32 29.08 -1.20
N ASN A 256 4.94 30.24 -1.11
CA ASN A 256 6.37 30.40 -1.39
C ASN A 256 7.26 29.58 -0.46
N GLY A 257 8.28 28.92 -1.04
CA GLY A 257 9.27 28.14 -0.29
C GLY A 257 8.74 26.83 0.31
N VAL A 258 7.51 26.44 0.01
CA VAL A 258 6.92 25.22 0.54
C VAL A 258 7.58 23.97 -0.05
N LYS A 259 7.76 22.95 0.78
CA LYS A 259 8.16 21.60 0.38
C LYS A 259 7.08 20.60 0.78
N LEU A 260 6.78 19.66 -0.12
CA LEU A 260 5.93 18.50 0.11
C LEU A 260 6.75 17.22 0.03
N LEU A 261 6.42 16.27 0.90
CA LEU A 261 6.87 14.89 0.78
C LEU A 261 5.77 14.00 1.37
N GLY A 262 5.21 13.11 0.57
CA GLY A 262 4.05 12.31 0.94
C GLY A 262 3.70 11.27 -0.11
N ARG A 263 2.60 10.54 0.09
CA ARG A 263 2.20 9.43 -0.78
C ARG A 263 1.13 9.84 -1.77
N ALA A 264 1.24 9.41 -3.03
CA ALA A 264 0.32 9.81 -4.08
C ALA A 264 -1.09 9.23 -3.88
N LYS A 265 -2.11 10.08 -3.94
CA LYS A 265 -3.51 9.71 -4.18
C LYS A 265 -3.95 10.32 -5.50
N THR A 266 -4.25 9.49 -6.48
CA THR A 266 -4.43 9.92 -7.86
C THR A 266 -5.90 10.16 -8.18
N LEU A 267 -6.17 11.17 -9.01
CA LEU A 267 -7.49 11.49 -9.54
C LEU A 267 -7.34 11.85 -11.02
N LYS A 268 -8.16 11.27 -11.88
CA LYS A 268 -8.20 11.58 -13.30
C LYS A 268 -9.53 12.18 -13.70
N LEU A 269 -9.45 13.34 -14.33
CA LEU A 269 -10.56 14.04 -14.95
C LEU A 269 -10.38 13.99 -16.46
N ARG A 270 -11.37 13.42 -17.14
CA ARG A 270 -11.42 13.40 -18.60
C ARG A 270 -12.34 14.48 -19.13
N LYS A 271 -12.14 14.85 -20.39
CA LYS A 271 -13.06 15.76 -21.08
C LYS A 271 -14.47 15.16 -21.12
N LEU A 272 -15.47 16.00 -20.86
CA LEU A 272 -16.88 15.65 -20.94
C LEU A 272 -17.24 15.43 -22.41
N LYS A 273 -17.91 14.32 -22.71
CA LYS A 273 -18.39 14.03 -24.07
C LYS A 273 -19.68 14.79 -24.37
N ASP A 274 -19.94 15.06 -25.64
CA ASP A 274 -21.18 15.71 -26.05
C ASP A 274 -22.41 14.89 -25.63
N GLY A 275 -23.36 15.54 -24.96
CA GLY A 275 -24.57 14.90 -24.42
C GLY A 275 -24.38 14.15 -23.09
N GLU A 276 -23.16 14.06 -22.56
CA GLU A 276 -22.89 13.41 -21.27
C GLU A 276 -23.36 14.27 -20.08
N CYS A 277 -23.83 13.61 -19.02
CA CYS A 277 -24.24 14.29 -17.80
C CYS A 277 -23.03 14.89 -17.07
N PHE A 278 -22.99 16.22 -16.95
CA PHE A 278 -21.89 16.91 -16.26
C PHE A 278 -21.76 16.56 -14.77
N LYS A 279 -22.75 15.89 -14.15
CA LYS A 279 -22.72 15.55 -12.72
C LYS A 279 -21.67 14.47 -12.39
N GLY A 280 -21.13 13.76 -13.37
CA GLY A 280 -20.04 12.79 -13.12
C GLY A 280 -18.77 13.44 -12.55
N ILE A 281 -18.60 14.77 -12.66
CA ILE A 281 -17.52 15.48 -11.96
C ILE A 281 -17.62 15.38 -10.44
N TYR A 282 -18.83 15.17 -9.89
CA TYR A 282 -19.03 15.05 -8.44
C TYR A 282 -18.64 13.67 -7.89
N ASP A 283 -18.42 12.67 -8.74
CA ASP A 283 -17.88 11.38 -8.31
C ASP A 283 -16.45 11.52 -7.76
N ALA A 284 -15.70 12.55 -8.17
CA ALA A 284 -14.40 12.86 -7.61
C ALA A 284 -14.45 13.18 -6.11
N LEU A 285 -15.60 13.64 -5.57
CA LEU A 285 -15.76 13.87 -4.13
C LEU A 285 -15.64 12.58 -3.30
N LYS A 286 -15.94 11.41 -3.90
CA LYS A 286 -15.77 10.11 -3.24
C LYS A 286 -14.29 9.75 -3.02
N SER A 287 -13.37 10.37 -3.77
CA SER A 287 -11.93 10.13 -3.59
C SER A 287 -11.45 10.55 -2.20
N TYR A 288 -12.09 11.55 -1.58
CA TYR A 288 -11.73 12.03 -0.24
C TYR A 288 -11.91 10.96 0.85
N ASP A 289 -12.82 10.00 0.67
CA ASP A 289 -13.02 8.89 1.62
C ASP A 289 -11.81 7.94 1.68
N THR A 290 -10.92 8.01 0.68
CA THR A 290 -9.71 7.17 0.57
C THR A 290 -8.44 7.87 1.00
N ILE A 291 -8.52 9.15 1.35
CA ILE A 291 -7.39 9.97 1.78
C ILE A 291 -7.10 9.69 3.24
N VAL A 292 -5.82 9.56 3.56
CA VAL A 292 -5.31 9.40 4.92
C VAL A 292 -4.20 10.44 5.19
N PRO A 293 -3.85 10.69 6.47
CA PRO A 293 -2.76 11.58 6.82
C PRO A 293 -1.47 11.32 6.03
N ASN A 294 -0.87 12.40 5.51
CA ASN A 294 0.37 12.40 4.70
C ASN A 294 0.21 12.08 3.20
N ASP A 295 -1.02 11.89 2.73
CA ASP A 295 -1.26 11.78 1.29
C ASP A 295 -1.08 13.14 0.59
N ILE A 296 -0.72 13.08 -0.69
CA ILE A 296 -0.70 14.21 -1.62
C ILE A 296 -1.67 13.85 -2.75
N ILE A 297 -2.63 14.74 -3.02
CA ILE A 297 -3.62 14.51 -4.08
C ILE A 297 -3.02 14.96 -5.41
N LEU A 298 -2.94 14.06 -6.39
CA LEU A 298 -2.41 14.31 -7.73
C LEU A 298 -3.55 14.24 -8.75
N VAL A 299 -3.80 15.35 -9.44
CA VAL A 299 -4.94 15.49 -10.36
C VAL A 299 -4.47 15.61 -11.81
N GLU A 300 -4.77 14.60 -12.62
CA GLU A 300 -4.70 14.68 -14.08
C GLU A 300 -5.99 15.32 -14.60
N ASN A 301 -5.86 16.41 -15.35
CA ASN A 301 -6.99 17.14 -15.91
C ASN A 301 -6.81 17.33 -17.42
N GLU A 302 -7.60 16.61 -18.21
CA GLU A 302 -7.62 16.74 -19.68
C GLU A 302 -8.18 18.10 -20.16
N THR A 303 -8.68 18.94 -19.25
CA THR A 303 -9.14 20.30 -19.51
C THR A 303 -8.34 21.33 -18.68
N PRO A 304 -7.02 21.43 -18.90
CA PRO A 304 -6.10 22.11 -17.98
C PRO A 304 -6.32 23.62 -17.87
N ASP A 305 -7.00 24.24 -18.84
CA ASP A 305 -7.34 25.68 -18.85
C ASP A 305 -8.43 26.06 -17.83
N TYR A 306 -9.10 25.07 -17.23
CA TYR A 306 -10.22 25.26 -16.30
C TYR A 306 -9.88 24.74 -14.90
N ALA A 307 -10.39 25.44 -13.88
CA ALA A 307 -10.16 25.11 -12.48
C ALA A 307 -11.01 23.94 -12.01
N TYR A 308 -10.36 22.87 -11.57
CA TYR A 308 -10.99 21.80 -10.78
C TYR A 308 -10.93 22.08 -9.28
N PHE A 309 -9.79 22.54 -8.79
CA PHE A 309 -9.51 22.69 -7.37
C PHE A 309 -9.68 24.14 -6.90
N GLY A 310 -10.25 24.32 -5.70
CA GLY A 310 -10.55 25.60 -5.07
C GLY A 310 -10.87 25.44 -3.59
N GLU A 311 -11.45 26.45 -2.95
CA GLU A 311 -11.61 26.51 -1.48
C GLU A 311 -12.36 25.30 -0.88
N LEU A 312 -13.48 24.91 -1.47
CA LEU A 312 -14.27 23.78 -0.99
C LEU A 312 -13.50 22.45 -1.05
N ASN A 313 -12.74 22.25 -2.14
CA ASN A 313 -11.89 21.07 -2.30
C ASN A 313 -10.74 21.08 -1.29
N ALA A 314 -10.13 22.25 -1.03
CA ALA A 314 -9.07 22.39 -0.03
C ALA A 314 -9.54 21.99 1.38
N ASN A 315 -10.75 22.43 1.77
CA ASN A 315 -11.33 22.05 3.06
C ASN A 315 -11.62 20.54 3.16
N LEU A 316 -12.13 19.93 2.09
CA LEU A 316 -12.34 18.47 2.04
C LEU A 316 -11.01 17.71 2.11
N ALA A 317 -9.99 18.17 1.39
CA ALA A 317 -8.66 17.56 1.36
C ALA A 317 -8.01 17.57 2.76
N ILE A 318 -7.97 18.72 3.44
CA ILE A 318 -7.40 18.81 4.80
C ILE A 318 -8.20 17.97 5.80
N ARG A 319 -9.53 18.05 5.77
CA ARG A 319 -10.37 17.27 6.69
C ARG A 319 -10.08 15.77 6.58
N SER A 320 -9.75 15.31 5.38
CA SER A 320 -9.46 13.91 5.11
C SER A 320 -7.99 13.53 5.37
N GLY A 321 -7.11 14.51 5.63
CA GLY A 321 -5.71 14.29 6.01
C GLY A 321 -4.67 14.59 4.93
N ALA A 322 -5.08 15.15 3.78
CA ALA A 322 -4.13 15.51 2.73
C ALA A 322 -3.10 16.55 3.23
N SER A 323 -1.84 16.31 2.89
CA SER A 323 -0.69 17.17 3.21
C SER A 323 -0.37 18.19 2.12
N GLY A 324 -0.91 17.98 0.91
CA GLY A 324 -0.75 18.87 -0.23
C GLY A 324 -1.51 18.38 -1.46
N VAL A 325 -1.54 19.20 -2.51
CA VAL A 325 -2.23 18.90 -3.76
C VAL A 325 -1.38 19.33 -4.94
N ILE A 326 -1.37 18.54 -6.00
CA ILE A 326 -0.72 18.83 -7.27
C ILE A 326 -1.77 18.68 -8.36
N VAL A 327 -2.04 19.76 -9.09
CA VAL A 327 -3.04 19.79 -10.17
C VAL A 327 -2.34 20.08 -11.48
N ASN A 328 -2.45 19.18 -12.45
CA ASN A 328 -2.01 19.45 -13.82
C ASN A 328 -3.04 20.33 -14.55
N GLY A 329 -3.09 21.61 -14.19
CA GLY A 329 -4.03 22.58 -14.73
C GLY A 329 -4.13 23.83 -13.88
N MET A 330 -5.16 24.62 -14.13
CA MET A 330 -5.47 25.79 -13.33
C MET A 330 -6.20 25.43 -12.03
N THR A 331 -6.10 26.30 -11.03
CA THR A 331 -6.90 26.25 -9.79
C THR A 331 -7.61 27.59 -9.58
N ARG A 332 -8.43 27.72 -8.52
CA ARG A 332 -9.14 28.96 -8.18
C ARG A 332 -9.16 29.20 -6.67
N ASP A 333 -9.71 30.34 -6.26
CA ASP A 333 -9.88 30.74 -4.85
C ASP A 333 -8.53 30.74 -4.10
N ASN A 334 -7.46 31.19 -4.78
CA ASN A 334 -6.10 31.01 -4.29
C ASN A 334 -5.85 31.70 -2.94
N LEU A 335 -6.43 32.88 -2.72
CA LEU A 335 -6.26 33.60 -1.45
C LEU A 335 -6.87 32.80 -0.29
N GLU A 336 -8.05 32.24 -0.50
CA GLU A 336 -8.76 31.41 0.45
C GLU A 336 -7.99 30.10 0.69
N VAL A 337 -7.54 29.41 -0.36
CA VAL A 337 -6.75 28.18 -0.26
C VAL A 337 -5.43 28.42 0.48
N MET A 338 -4.71 29.52 0.19
CA MET A 338 -3.49 29.89 0.92
C MET A 338 -3.78 30.17 2.41
N SER A 339 -4.91 30.82 2.73
CA SER A 339 -5.28 31.14 4.11
C SER A 339 -5.52 29.89 4.98
N ILE A 340 -5.91 28.78 4.35
CA ILE A 340 -6.10 27.47 4.99
C ILE A 340 -4.73 26.82 5.30
N GLY A 341 -3.67 27.21 4.59
CA GLY A 341 -2.32 26.65 4.76
C GLY A 341 -2.07 25.34 3.99
N LEU A 342 -2.95 24.97 3.05
CA LEU A 342 -2.75 23.81 2.17
C LEU A 342 -1.80 24.16 1.01
N PRO A 343 -0.65 23.48 0.86
CA PRO A 343 0.20 23.66 -0.30
C PRO A 343 -0.46 23.06 -1.56
N VAL A 344 -0.61 23.87 -2.59
CA VAL A 344 -1.17 23.48 -3.89
C VAL A 344 -0.22 23.88 -5.00
N PHE A 345 0.17 22.91 -5.83
CA PHE A 345 0.99 23.11 -7.01
C PHE A 345 0.10 23.08 -8.26
N ALA A 346 0.19 24.11 -9.10
CA ALA A 346 -0.66 24.27 -10.28
C ALA A 346 0.06 25.06 -11.39
N LYS A 347 -0.52 25.08 -12.61
CA LYS A 347 -0.02 25.91 -13.72
C LYS A 347 -0.30 27.40 -13.51
N GLY A 348 -1.33 27.71 -12.72
CA GLY A 348 -1.79 29.07 -12.47
C GLY A 348 -3.24 29.09 -11.96
N TYR A 349 -3.88 30.24 -12.11
CA TYR A 349 -5.21 30.48 -11.56
C TYR A 349 -6.21 30.94 -12.63
N THR A 350 -7.46 30.51 -12.51
CA THR A 350 -8.58 30.96 -13.36
C THR A 350 -9.88 30.98 -12.55
N CYS A 351 -10.81 31.86 -12.89
CA CYS A 351 -12.14 31.84 -12.27
C CYS A 351 -13.09 30.82 -12.93
N GLN A 352 -12.70 30.24 -14.06
CA GLN A 352 -13.57 29.37 -14.85
C GLN A 352 -13.48 27.90 -14.43
N ASP A 353 -14.61 27.35 -13.98
CA ASP A 353 -14.73 25.97 -13.47
C ASP A 353 -14.72 24.89 -14.57
N VAL A 354 -14.22 23.69 -14.26
CA VAL A 354 -14.31 22.48 -15.10
C VAL A 354 -15.73 21.96 -15.31
N ARG A 355 -16.71 22.43 -14.53
CA ARG A 355 -18.11 22.03 -14.63
C ARG A 355 -18.64 22.21 -16.05
N LYS A 356 -19.32 21.18 -16.55
CA LYS A 356 -19.80 21.03 -17.95
C LYS A 356 -18.68 20.88 -18.99
N ARG A 357 -17.43 20.66 -18.58
CA ARG A 357 -16.26 20.51 -19.47
C ARG A 357 -15.47 19.24 -19.17
N ALA A 358 -15.46 18.81 -17.92
CA ALA A 358 -14.85 17.56 -17.49
C ALA A 358 -15.84 16.69 -16.70
N THR A 359 -15.49 15.42 -16.58
CA THR A 359 -16.09 14.44 -15.66
C THR A 359 -15.00 13.59 -15.04
N THR A 360 -15.27 13.00 -13.87
CA THR A 360 -14.36 12.05 -13.23
C THR A 360 -14.24 10.82 -14.13
N GLU A 361 -13.00 10.39 -14.41
CA GLU A 361 -12.74 9.09 -15.05
C GLU A 361 -12.45 8.04 -13.98
N SER A 362 -11.54 8.32 -13.06
CA SER A 362 -11.11 7.38 -12.03
C SER A 362 -10.40 8.09 -10.88
N PHE A 363 -10.28 7.41 -9.74
CA PHE A 363 -9.38 7.77 -8.64
C PHE A 363 -8.68 6.49 -8.14
N ASN A 364 -7.50 6.64 -7.53
CA ASN A 364 -6.64 5.53 -7.12
C ASN A 364 -6.29 4.54 -8.25
N LYS A 365 -6.19 5.05 -9.48
CA LYS A 365 -5.66 4.33 -10.65
C LYS A 365 -4.43 5.06 -11.20
N LYS A 366 -3.66 4.42 -12.06
CA LYS A 366 -2.51 5.08 -12.70
C LYS A 366 -2.97 6.30 -13.50
N ILE A 367 -2.25 7.42 -13.38
CA ILE A 367 -2.50 8.66 -14.13
C ILE A 367 -1.22 9.13 -14.83
N ASN A 368 -1.35 10.08 -15.76
CA ASN A 368 -0.22 10.72 -16.43
C ASN A 368 -0.24 12.24 -16.21
N LEU A 369 0.81 12.80 -15.62
CA LEU A 369 0.95 14.24 -15.39
C LEU A 369 2.11 14.78 -16.23
N ASN A 370 1.77 15.51 -17.30
CA ASN A 370 2.73 16.12 -18.23
C ASN A 370 3.79 15.11 -18.75
N GLY A 371 3.37 13.88 -19.06
CA GLY A 371 4.26 12.83 -19.57
C GLY A 371 4.87 11.92 -18.50
N VAL A 372 4.67 12.20 -17.21
CA VAL A 372 5.13 11.35 -16.11
C VAL A 372 4.00 10.47 -15.61
N ASP A 373 4.25 9.16 -15.62
CA ASP A 373 3.34 8.17 -15.06
C ASP A 373 3.38 8.18 -13.53
N VAL A 374 2.20 8.24 -12.91
CA VAL A 374 2.04 8.25 -11.45
C VAL A 374 1.17 7.08 -11.03
N GLU A 375 1.75 6.16 -10.27
CA GLU A 375 1.02 5.07 -9.63
C GLU A 375 0.54 5.49 -8.23
N PRO A 376 -0.63 5.00 -7.77
CA PRO A 376 -1.08 5.24 -6.40
C PRO A 376 -0.04 4.83 -5.35
N GLU A 377 0.06 5.65 -4.30
CA GLU A 377 0.95 5.54 -3.14
C GLU A 377 2.46 5.53 -3.44
N CYS A 378 2.88 5.87 -4.66
CA CYS A 378 4.28 6.25 -4.91
C CYS A 378 4.65 7.47 -4.06
N LEU A 379 5.95 7.62 -3.78
CA LEU A 379 6.43 8.73 -2.98
C LEU A 379 6.57 9.98 -3.86
N VAL A 380 6.04 11.10 -3.41
CA VAL A 380 6.02 12.36 -4.17
C VAL A 380 6.73 13.44 -3.38
N PHE A 381 7.74 14.05 -3.99
CA PHE A 381 8.39 15.24 -3.47
C PHE A 381 8.04 16.44 -4.34
N ALA A 382 7.79 17.61 -3.76
CA ALA A 382 7.60 18.83 -4.53
C ALA A 382 8.22 20.04 -3.82
N ASP A 383 8.89 20.89 -4.57
CA ASP A 383 9.36 22.21 -4.16
C ASP A 383 9.20 23.23 -5.30
N SER A 384 9.73 24.43 -5.14
CA SER A 384 9.58 25.52 -6.12
C SER A 384 10.16 25.21 -7.51
N GLU A 385 11.01 24.21 -7.65
CA GLU A 385 11.71 23.90 -8.91
C GLU A 385 11.05 22.73 -9.66
N GLY A 386 10.35 21.84 -8.95
CA GLY A 386 9.63 20.76 -9.60
C GLY A 386 8.92 19.80 -8.66
N VAL A 387 8.18 18.87 -9.27
CA VAL A 387 7.55 17.74 -8.61
C VAL A 387 8.23 16.46 -9.09
N ILE A 388 8.72 15.66 -8.15
CA ILE A 388 9.41 14.39 -8.37
C ILE A 388 8.51 13.23 -7.95
N ILE A 389 8.39 12.24 -8.83
CA ILE A 389 7.69 10.99 -8.59
C ILE A 389 8.72 9.89 -8.33
N ILE A 390 8.65 9.24 -7.18
CA ILE A 390 9.59 8.17 -6.80
C ILE A 390 8.80 6.85 -6.80
N PRO A 391 9.07 5.94 -7.75
CA PRO A 391 8.41 4.65 -7.80
C PRO A 391 8.60 3.85 -6.51
N LYS A 392 7.54 3.14 -6.08
CA LYS A 392 7.56 2.30 -4.86
C LYS A 392 8.73 1.31 -4.82
N LEU A 393 9.07 0.74 -5.97
CA LEU A 393 10.11 -0.29 -6.11
C LEU A 393 11.49 0.20 -5.63
N ILE A 394 11.80 1.47 -5.87
CA ILE A 394 13.11 2.06 -5.55
C ILE A 394 13.07 2.99 -4.33
N GLU A 395 11.91 3.15 -3.67
CA GLU A 395 11.71 4.09 -2.57
C GLU A 395 12.78 3.91 -1.47
N LYS A 396 13.04 2.67 -1.05
CA LYS A 396 14.04 2.35 -0.02
C LYS A 396 15.46 2.72 -0.45
N GLU A 397 15.80 2.48 -1.71
CA GLU A 397 17.12 2.80 -2.26
C GLU A 397 17.32 4.32 -2.32
N VAL A 398 16.32 5.06 -2.81
CA VAL A 398 16.34 6.52 -2.88
C VAL A 398 16.51 7.14 -1.49
N ILE A 399 15.73 6.70 -0.49
CA ILE A 399 15.85 7.20 0.88
C ILE A 399 17.26 6.96 1.44
N ASN A 400 17.84 5.77 1.20
CA ASN A 400 19.19 5.45 1.67
C ASN A 400 20.27 6.31 0.98
N GLU A 401 20.16 6.54 -0.32
CA GLU A 401 21.11 7.36 -1.08
C GLU A 401 21.03 8.85 -0.72
N VAL A 402 19.81 9.36 -0.46
CA VAL A 402 19.61 10.72 0.05
C VAL A 402 20.42 10.96 1.33
N TYR A 403 20.40 10.01 2.26
CA TYR A 403 21.18 10.14 3.50
C TYR A 403 22.68 10.22 3.24
N LYS A 404 23.19 9.44 2.27
CA LYS A 404 24.62 9.47 1.89
C LYS A 404 24.98 10.79 1.21
N ARG A 405 24.20 11.22 0.21
CA ARG A 405 24.43 12.48 -0.53
C ARG A 405 24.38 13.71 0.37
N SER A 406 23.40 13.78 1.27
CA SER A 406 23.24 14.88 2.22
C SER A 406 24.46 15.07 3.15
N VAL A 407 25.16 13.99 3.49
CA VAL A 407 26.39 14.05 4.30
C VAL A 407 27.56 14.51 3.45
N ASN A 408 27.64 14.03 2.20
CA ASN A 408 28.73 14.38 1.29
C ASN A 408 28.69 15.86 0.87
N GLU A 409 27.51 16.35 0.49
CA GLU A 409 27.31 17.73 0.04
C GLU A 409 27.72 18.76 1.11
N LYS A 410 27.41 18.50 2.39
CA LYS A 410 27.85 19.36 3.50
C LYS A 410 29.37 19.41 3.65
N LYS A 411 30.08 18.31 3.38
CA LYS A 411 31.54 18.27 3.41
C LYS A 411 32.13 19.05 2.24
N ILE A 412 31.58 18.85 1.04
CA ILE A 412 31.98 19.60 -0.16
C ILE A 412 31.80 21.11 0.08
N LEU A 413 30.64 21.54 0.57
CA LEU A 413 30.38 22.96 0.90
C LEU A 413 31.37 23.51 1.95
N SER A 414 31.74 22.69 2.94
CA SER A 414 32.75 23.08 3.93
C SER A 414 34.12 23.28 3.28
N ASP A 415 34.57 22.36 2.42
CA ASP A 415 35.87 22.44 1.75
C ASP A 415 35.90 23.59 0.73
N ILE A 416 34.79 23.84 0.03
CA ILE A 416 34.62 25.04 -0.82
C ILE A 416 34.80 26.30 0.03
N ALA A 417 34.18 26.37 1.21
CA ALA A 417 34.30 27.52 2.11
C ALA A 417 35.74 27.71 2.64
N TYR A 418 36.50 26.63 2.78
CA TYR A 418 37.93 26.68 3.11
C TYR A 418 38.84 26.98 1.91
N GLY A 419 38.28 27.12 0.71
CA GLY A 419 39.04 27.45 -0.50
C GLY A 419 39.86 26.29 -1.04
N VAL A 420 39.45 25.04 -0.77
CA VAL A 420 40.06 23.85 -1.39
C VAL A 420 39.85 23.92 -2.91
N ASP A 421 40.89 23.63 -3.68
CA ASP A 421 40.85 23.71 -5.14
C ASP A 421 39.99 22.61 -5.77
N VAL A 422 39.53 22.86 -7.00
CA VAL A 422 38.56 22.00 -7.71
C VAL A 422 39.12 20.60 -7.99
N ASP A 423 40.41 20.46 -8.31
CA ASP A 423 41.01 19.17 -8.61
C ASP A 423 41.07 18.30 -7.34
N THR A 424 41.41 18.92 -6.20
CA THR A 424 41.36 18.25 -4.89
C THR A 424 39.93 17.88 -4.49
N LEU A 425 38.96 18.78 -4.68
CA LEU A 425 37.55 18.49 -4.38
C LEU A 425 37.02 17.30 -5.19
N THR A 426 37.28 17.29 -6.51
CA THR A 426 36.82 16.21 -7.40
C THR A 426 37.53 14.89 -7.13
N SER A 427 38.81 14.92 -6.74
CA SER A 427 39.54 13.72 -6.30
C SER A 427 38.98 13.15 -4.98
N ASN A 428 38.54 14.00 -4.05
CA ASN A 428 38.07 13.57 -2.74
C ASN A 428 36.61 13.10 -2.74
N TYR A 429 35.77 13.72 -3.56
CA TYR A 429 34.32 13.55 -3.49
C TYR A 429 33.68 13.03 -4.78
N GLY A 430 34.45 12.89 -5.86
CA GLY A 430 33.95 12.59 -7.20
C GLY A 430 33.48 13.85 -7.94
N PHE A 431 32.88 13.66 -9.11
CA PHE A 431 32.23 14.75 -9.83
C PHE A 431 30.88 15.05 -9.17
N PHE A 432 30.63 16.33 -8.89
CA PHE A 432 29.42 16.85 -8.25
C PHE A 432 28.93 18.09 -8.97
#